data_AF-A0A9E4WD85-F1
#
_entry.id   AF-A0A9E4WD85-F1
#
_cell.length_a   1.000
_cell.length_b   1.000
_cell.length_c   1.000
_cell.angle_alpha   90.00
_cell.angle_beta   90.00
_cell.angle_gamma   90.00
#
_symmetry.space_group_name_H-M   'P 1'
#
loop_
_entity.id
_entity.type
_entity.pdbx_description
1 polymer ?
#
loop_
_entity_poly.entity_id
_entity_poly.type
_entity_poly.pdbx_seq_one_letter_code
_entity_poly.pdbx_strand_id
1 'polypeptide(L)'
;YFDEEAWAREHADAIESDPRSVKVSMAAAHNDVVRWARALTPEELDRSGGHPRRASISVREMIERIANHDRTHTTQLLAIRREVVRSRSADR
;
A
#
# COMPACT_ATOMS: atom_id res chain seq x y z
N TYR A 1 0.21 -20.71 -0.60
CA TYR A 1 1.29 -19.84 -1.14
C TYR A 1 0.62 -18.79 -2.03
N PHE A 2 1.07 -17.53 -2.02
CA PHE A 2 0.52 -16.51 -2.93
C PHE A 2 1.13 -16.70 -4.32
N ASP A 3 0.29 -16.87 -5.33
CA ASP A 3 0.70 -17.08 -6.72
C ASP A 3 0.77 -15.72 -7.45
N GLU A 4 1.99 -15.16 -7.51
CA GLU A 4 2.27 -13.89 -8.18
C GLU A 4 1.91 -13.92 -9.67
N GLU A 5 2.09 -15.05 -10.37
CA GLU A 5 1.79 -15.15 -11.80
C GLU A 5 0.30 -15.25 -12.06
N ALA A 6 -0.44 -16.01 -11.23
CA ALA A 6 -1.90 -16.04 -11.32
C ALA A 6 -2.49 -14.66 -11.09
N TRP A 7 -2.03 -13.96 -10.05
CA TRP A 7 -2.48 -12.60 -9.76
C TRP A 7 -2.23 -11.65 -10.94
N ALA A 8 -1.03 -11.68 -11.54
CA ALA A 8 -0.69 -10.82 -12.67
C ALA A 8 -1.53 -11.11 -13.93
N ARG A 9 -1.88 -12.39 -14.18
CA ARG A 9 -2.78 -12.76 -15.29
C ARG A 9 -4.21 -12.27 -15.04
N GLU A 10 -4.70 -12.40 -13.81
CA GLU A 10 -6.05 -12.00 -13.40
C GLU A 10 -6.23 -10.47 -13.35
N HIS A 11 -5.14 -9.73 -13.21
CA HIS A 11 -5.14 -8.26 -13.08
C HIS A 11 -4.35 -7.59 -14.20
N ALA A 12 -4.35 -8.19 -15.39
CA ALA A 12 -3.61 -7.68 -16.55
C ALA A 12 -4.05 -6.27 -16.99
N ASP A 13 -5.26 -5.87 -16.62
CA ASP A 13 -5.88 -4.56 -16.86
C ASP A 13 -5.71 -3.57 -15.70
N ALA A 14 -5.00 -3.93 -14.62
CA ALA A 14 -4.79 -3.04 -13.48
C ALA A 14 -4.13 -1.70 -13.85
N ILE A 15 -3.36 -1.67 -14.96
CA ILE A 15 -2.72 -0.47 -15.50
C ILE A 15 -3.74 0.47 -16.18
N GLU A 16 -4.87 -0.06 -16.69
CA GLU A 16 -5.91 0.69 -17.40
C GLU A 16 -6.96 1.31 -16.44
N SER A 17 -6.82 1.09 -15.13
CA SER A 17 -7.82 1.51 -14.14
C SER A 17 -7.93 3.03 -14.04
N ASP A 18 -9.16 3.56 -14.03
CA ASP A 18 -9.42 4.99 -13.81
C ASP A 18 -8.78 5.46 -12.49
N PRO A 19 -7.86 6.44 -12.52
CA PRO A 19 -7.16 6.90 -11.33
C PRO A 19 -8.08 7.40 -10.20
N ARG A 20 -9.29 7.88 -10.52
CA ARG A 20 -10.26 8.28 -9.49
C ARG A 20 -10.82 7.07 -8.77
N SER A 21 -11.23 6.03 -9.51
CA SER A 21 -11.65 4.75 -8.94
C SER A 21 -10.56 4.13 -8.06
N VAL A 22 -9.31 4.08 -8.55
CA VAL A 22 -8.16 3.56 -7.77
C VAL A 22 -8.01 4.33 -6.46
N LYS A 23 -8.07 5.67 -6.49
CA LYS A 23 -7.98 6.49 -5.28
C LYS A 23 -9.09 6.18 -4.27
N VAL A 24 -10.32 5.99 -4.73
CA VAL A 24 -11.45 5.65 -3.85
C VAL A 24 -11.23 4.30 -3.19
N SER A 25 -10.85 3.28 -3.97
CA SER A 25 -10.57 1.94 -3.46
C SER A 25 -9.39 1.93 -2.47
N MET A 26 -8.32 2.66 -2.75
CA MET A 26 -7.19 2.80 -1.82
C MET A 26 -7.60 3.48 -0.51
N ALA A 27 -8.45 4.52 -0.57
CA ALA A 27 -8.95 5.18 0.64
C ALA A 27 -9.84 4.25 1.48
N ALA A 28 -10.67 3.43 0.84
CA ALA A 28 -11.48 2.43 1.52
C ALA A 28 -10.59 1.37 2.20
N ALA A 29 -9.63 0.79 1.46
CA ALA A 29 -8.68 -0.19 2.00
C ALA A 29 -7.87 0.37 3.18
N HIS A 30 -7.41 1.62 3.09
CA HIS A 30 -6.71 2.28 4.19
C HIS A 30 -7.59 2.38 5.44
N ASN A 31 -8.85 2.81 5.30
CA ASN A 31 -9.77 2.90 6.43
C ASN A 31 -10.06 1.54 7.07
N ASP A 32 -10.17 0.48 6.25
CA ASP A 32 -10.35 -0.88 6.75
C ASP A 32 -9.14 -1.37 7.55
N VAL A 33 -7.92 -1.13 7.05
CA VAL A 33 -6.68 -1.45 7.77
C VAL A 33 -6.60 -0.67 9.09
N VAL A 34 -6.92 0.63 9.09
CA VAL A 34 -6.92 1.45 10.32
C VAL A 34 -7.95 0.94 11.33
N ARG A 35 -9.17 0.62 10.87
CA ARG A 35 -10.23 0.07 11.72
C ARG A 35 -9.80 -1.27 12.33
N TRP A 36 -9.25 -2.16 11.51
CA TRP A 36 -8.71 -3.44 11.96
C TRP A 36 -7.58 -3.27 12.98
N ALA A 37 -6.59 -2.42 12.68
CA ALA A 37 -5.45 -2.19 13.56
C ALA A 37 -5.86 -1.62 14.93
N ARG A 38 -6.88 -0.74 14.97
CA ARG A 38 -7.43 -0.19 16.21
C ARG A 38 -8.16 -1.20 17.08
N ALA A 39 -8.62 -2.31 16.50
CA ALA A 39 -9.35 -3.34 17.22
C ALA A 39 -8.43 -4.37 17.89
N LEU A 40 -7.14 -4.39 17.55
CA LEU A 40 -6.19 -5.38 18.06
C LEU A 40 -5.76 -5.09 19.50
N THR A 41 -5.66 -6.13 20.32
CA THR A 41 -5.04 -6.03 21.64
C THR A 41 -3.50 -6.09 21.56
N PRO A 42 -2.76 -5.69 22.61
CA PRO A 42 -1.32 -5.85 22.67
C PRO A 42 -0.83 -7.29 22.38
N GLU A 43 -1.53 -8.29 22.91
CA GLU A 43 -1.19 -9.70 22.73
C GLU A 43 -1.40 -10.16 21.28
N GLU A 44 -2.42 -9.63 20.61
CA GLU A 44 -2.69 -9.92 19.21
C GLU A 44 -1.66 -9.29 18.27
N LEU A 45 -1.16 -8.11 18.62
CA LEU A 45 -0.08 -7.44 17.88
C LEU A 45 1.22 -8.27 17.91
N ASP A 46 1.47 -9.00 18.98
CA ASP A 46 2.70 -9.78 19.16
C ASP A 46 2.60 -11.20 18.56
N ARG A 47 1.41 -11.62 18.09
CA ARG A 47 1.25 -12.88 17.33
C ARG A 47 2.10 -12.84 16.07
N SER A 48 2.77 -13.96 15.80
CA SER A 48 3.66 -14.08 14.64
C SER A 48 3.23 -15.20 13.70
N GLY A 49 3.49 -14.99 12.41
CA GLY A 49 3.27 -15.96 11.35
C GLY A 49 4.51 -16.13 10.48
N GLY A 50 4.66 -17.31 9.86
CA GLY A 50 5.76 -17.57 8.93
C GLY A 50 5.51 -16.95 7.56
N HIS A 51 6.42 -16.09 7.09
CA HIS A 51 6.42 -15.60 5.72
C HIS A 51 7.42 -16.40 4.86
N PRO A 52 7.02 -16.96 3.69
CA PRO A 52 7.86 -17.87 2.90
C PRO A 52 9.25 -17.33 2.53
N ARG A 53 9.36 -16.00 2.33
CA ARG A 53 10.61 -15.32 1.95
C ARG A 53 11.27 -14.52 3.08
N ARG A 54 10.62 -14.35 4.24
CA ARG A 54 11.02 -13.35 5.26
C ARG A 54 11.11 -13.88 6.69
N ALA A 55 11.07 -15.21 6.87
CA ALA A 55 10.99 -15.85 8.17
C ALA A 55 9.76 -15.38 8.97
N SER A 56 9.79 -15.51 10.30
CA SER A 56 8.70 -15.09 11.18
C SER A 56 8.51 -13.57 11.13
N ILE A 57 7.26 -13.12 11.09
CA ILE A 57 6.88 -11.72 11.21
C ILE A 57 5.68 -11.60 12.15
N SER A 58 5.73 -10.64 13.07
CA SER A 58 4.61 -10.29 13.93
C SER A 58 3.56 -9.44 13.21
N VAL A 59 2.34 -9.43 13.74
CA VAL A 59 1.27 -8.53 13.28
C VAL A 59 1.71 -7.07 13.41
N ARG A 60 2.38 -6.72 14.52
CA ARG A 60 2.97 -5.40 14.76
C ARG A 60 3.93 -4.97 13.66
N GLU A 61 4.93 -5.80 13.35
CA GLU A 61 5.90 -5.52 12.30
C GLU A 61 5.24 -5.40 10.93
N MET A 62 4.20 -6.19 10.65
CA MET A 62 3.46 -6.08 9.40
C MET A 62 2.76 -4.72 9.26
N ILE A 63 2.08 -4.26 10.32
CA ILE A 63 1.41 -2.95 10.34
C ILE A 63 2.42 -1.82 10.15
N GLU A 64 3.56 -1.87 10.85
CA GLU A 64 4.63 -0.87 10.70
C GLU A 64 5.17 -0.82 9.27
N ARG A 65 5.34 -1.99 8.63
CA ARG A 65 5.77 -2.06 7.23
C ARG A 65 4.76 -1.46 6.27
N ILE A 66 3.47 -1.75 6.43
CA ILE A 66 2.40 -1.16 5.62
C ILE A 66 2.40 0.37 5.78
N ALA A 67 2.48 0.87 7.02
CA ALA A 67 2.51 2.31 7.28
C ALA A 67 3.74 3.00 6.65
N ASN A 68 4.91 2.37 6.71
CA ASN A 68 6.13 2.88 6.08
C ASN A 68 6.06 2.85 4.55
N HIS A 69 5.46 1.80 3.98
CA HIS A 69 5.19 1.68 2.55
C HIS A 69 4.29 2.83 2.06
N ASP A 70 3.18 3.08 2.74
CA ASP A 70 2.24 4.17 2.40
C ASP A 70 2.91 5.55 2.47
N ARG A 71 3.73 5.80 3.50
CA ARG A 71 4.50 7.05 3.63
C ARG A 71 5.49 7.23 2.48
N THR A 72 6.17 6.16 2.08
CA THR A 72 7.15 6.17 0.99
C THR A 72 6.49 6.52 -0.34
N HIS A 73 5.38 5.86 -0.69
CA HIS A 73 4.67 6.15 -1.93
C HIS A 73 4.00 7.52 -1.93
N THR A 74 3.47 7.97 -0.80
CA THR A 74 2.97 9.36 -0.65
C THR A 74 4.07 10.37 -0.94
N THR A 75 5.28 10.12 -0.45
CA THR A 75 6.44 11.00 -0.69
C THR A 75 6.83 11.04 -2.17
N GLN A 76 6.85 9.88 -2.83
CA GLN A 76 7.11 9.77 -4.27
C GLN A 76 6.05 10.51 -5.10
N LEU A 77 4.76 10.33 -4.80
CA LEU A 77 3.67 11.02 -5.50
C LEU A 77 3.75 12.54 -5.37
N LEU A 78 4.08 13.04 -4.16
CA LEU A 78 4.29 14.47 -3.93
C LEU A 78 5.49 15.00 -4.72
N ALA A 79 6.57 14.23 -4.82
CA ALA A 79 7.74 14.60 -5.63
C ALA A 79 7.39 14.68 -7.13
N ILE A 80 6.70 13.66 -7.66
CA ILE A 80 6.23 13.64 -9.05
C ILE A 80 5.32 14.84 -9.33
N ARG A 81 4.36 15.12 -8.44
CA ARG A 81 3.45 16.27 -8.58
C ARG A 81 4.23 17.59 -8.65
N ARG A 82 5.24 17.78 -7.79
CA ARG A 82 6.08 18.99 -7.81
C ARG A 82 6.79 19.14 -9.15
N GLU A 83 7.33 18.05 -9.70
CA GLU A 83 8.02 18.10 -10.99
C GLU A 83 7.07 18.43 -12.14
N VAL A 84 5.91 17.79 -12.20
CA VAL A 84 4.88 18.07 -13.22
C VAL A 84 4.45 19.54 -13.20
N VAL A 85 4.31 20.14 -12.01
CA VAL A 85 3.98 21.57 -11.88
C VAL A 85 5.14 22.47 -12.35
N ARG A 86 6.39 22.08 -12.06
CA ARG A 86 7.58 22.82 -12.50
C ARG A 86 7.69 22.83 -14.01
N SER A 87 7.62 21.67 -14.68
CA SER A 87 7.74 21.58 -16.15
C SER A 87 6.67 22.41 -16.86
N ARG A 88 5.42 22.37 -16.39
CA ARG A 88 4.29 23.16 -16.94
C ARG A 88 4.41 24.68 -16.77
N SER A 89 5.29 25.13 -15.87
CA SER A 89 5.56 26.55 -15.65
C SER A 89 6.75 27.04 -16.48
N ALA A 90 7.62 26.12 -16.93
CA ALA A 90 8.75 26.43 -17.81
C ALA A 90 8.35 26.48 -19.30
N ASP A 91 7.27 25.80 -19.68
CA ASP A 91 6.71 25.80 -21.04
C ASP A 91 5.74 26.97 -21.34
N ARG A 92 5.61 27.94 -20.41
CA ARG A 92 4.80 29.16 -20.59
C ARG A 92 5.69 30.40 -20.60
#